data_AF-A0A1C5FTW8-F1
#
_entry.id   AF-A0A1C5FTW8-F1
#
_cell.length_a   1.000
_cell.length_b   1.000
_cell.length_c   1.000
_cell.angle_alpha   90.00
_cell.angle_beta   90.00
_cell.angle_gamma   90.00
#
_symmetry.space_group_name_H-M   'P 1'
#
loop_
_entity.id
_entity.type
_entity.pdbx_description
1 polymer ?
#
loop_
_entity_poly.entity_id
_entity_poly.type
_entity_poly.pdbx_seq_one_letter_code
_entity_poly.pdbx_strand_id
1 'polypeptide(L)'
;TPPQATGADREPRTPPNAFGPPDVTSFGAGPAAGSPSAGFGGPTGPSGPGAPTGPGIPTGPGAPTGPGGAPVPKRRRKTLIVVSAAVATLLIAGVTALAVINGNDDKGDRAKTDYDKMTHTPPNGPSTADSKAPGGGSAGPDPSATKLEATGDVPTEYLGAWEGEIKESGSSTGKIRRVVLSQGPVGAFVAETLTSDSDSFCQDSAKLKSADSLLLIEDEEVATSIPEDSCSTVGEQTLRIGNDGTLAWSTTDGSYEATLRPSKTGGKPIPSPYVGTWLAKDAFGKPDATLKLTIEQGAIGTVVAQQVADSKKYHCEGDRVLASVEKGLVLSPSKFTGGTPKNLCGPGTSLTFTSSGHDKLRVEYDDPDDYSDETMTQTFTRLD
;
A
#
# COMPACT_ATOMS: atom_id res chain seq x y z
N THR A 1 -31.31 -44.62 -48.43
CA THR A 1 -32.18 -45.45 -47.56
C THR A 1 -31.28 -46.29 -46.66
N PRO A 2 -31.42 -46.18 -45.33
CA PRO A 2 -30.57 -46.82 -44.29
C PRO A 2 -31.11 -48.25 -43.97
N PRO A 3 -30.63 -49.06 -42.99
CA PRO A 3 -30.38 -48.79 -41.55
C PRO A 3 -29.00 -49.27 -41.05
N GLN A 4 -28.35 -48.72 -40.01
CA GLN A 4 -28.71 -48.48 -38.59
C GLN A 4 -28.26 -49.62 -37.66
N ALA A 5 -27.60 -49.20 -36.57
CA ALA A 5 -26.74 -49.95 -35.66
C ALA A 5 -27.45 -50.75 -34.56
N THR A 6 -26.73 -51.67 -33.90
CA THR A 6 -26.84 -51.94 -32.46
C THR A 6 -25.49 -52.41 -31.89
N GLY A 7 -25.02 -51.72 -30.85
CA GLY A 7 -23.83 -52.08 -30.09
C GLY A 7 -24.10 -53.09 -28.98
N ALA A 8 -23.03 -53.75 -28.53
CA ALA A 8 -22.96 -54.51 -27.30
C ALA A 8 -21.56 -54.37 -26.68
N ASP A 9 -21.55 -54.01 -25.40
CA ASP A 9 -20.64 -54.42 -24.33
C ASP A 9 -19.13 -54.35 -24.54
N ARG A 10 -18.52 -53.32 -23.93
CA ARG A 10 -17.17 -53.46 -23.36
C ARG A 10 -16.95 -52.56 -22.15
N GLU A 11 -16.92 -53.21 -21.00
CA GLU A 11 -16.52 -52.68 -19.70
C GLU A 11 -14.99 -52.38 -19.69
N PRO A 12 -14.55 -51.17 -19.28
CA PRO A 12 -13.13 -50.89 -19.10
C PRO A 12 -12.66 -51.24 -17.68
N ARG A 13 -11.58 -52.03 -17.62
CA ARG A 13 -10.81 -52.36 -16.40
C ARG A 13 -10.21 -51.10 -15.77
N THR A 14 -10.42 -50.91 -14.47
CA THR A 14 -9.76 -49.91 -13.63
C THR A 14 -8.43 -50.47 -13.07
N PRO A 15 -7.32 -49.71 -13.09
CA PRO A 15 -6.10 -50.05 -12.34
C PRO A 15 -6.16 -49.60 -10.87
N PRO A 16 -5.45 -50.26 -9.95
CA PRO A 16 -5.46 -49.95 -8.52
C PRO A 16 -4.39 -48.91 -8.16
N ASN A 17 -4.66 -48.01 -7.20
CA ASN A 17 -3.74 -47.29 -6.30
C ASN A 17 -4.62 -46.35 -5.44
N ALA A 18 -4.96 -46.67 -4.18
CA ALA A 18 -4.14 -46.57 -2.96
C ALA A 18 -3.58 -45.16 -2.71
N PHE A 19 -4.22 -44.41 -1.80
CA PHE A 19 -3.65 -43.56 -0.73
C PHE A 19 -4.80 -42.68 -0.16
N GLY A 20 -5.35 -43.10 0.99
CA GLY A 20 -6.31 -42.33 1.77
C GLY A 20 -5.63 -41.48 2.85
N PRO A 21 -6.27 -40.41 3.35
CA PRO A 21 -5.73 -39.53 4.40
C PRO A 21 -5.73 -40.18 5.79
N PRO A 22 -4.86 -39.74 6.72
CA PRO A 22 -4.72 -40.35 8.05
C PRO A 22 -5.89 -40.03 8.99
N ASP A 23 -6.19 -41.02 9.84
CA ASP A 23 -7.17 -41.00 10.93
C ASP A 23 -6.91 -39.89 11.95
N VAL A 24 -7.97 -39.17 12.32
CA VAL A 24 -8.01 -38.29 13.49
C VAL A 24 -8.67 -39.02 14.66
N THR A 25 -7.88 -39.31 15.70
CA THR A 25 -8.40 -39.85 16.96
C THR A 25 -9.06 -38.76 17.80
N SER A 26 -10.36 -38.92 17.99
CA SER A 26 -11.20 -38.25 18.99
C SER A 26 -10.87 -38.73 20.40
N PHE A 27 -10.67 -37.81 21.35
CA PHE A 27 -10.74 -38.10 22.79
C PHE A 27 -11.83 -37.23 23.43
N GLY A 28 -12.76 -37.92 24.07
CA GLY A 28 -13.98 -37.38 24.67
C GLY A 28 -13.80 -36.74 26.04
N ALA A 29 -14.85 -36.03 26.42
CA ALA A 29 -15.04 -35.29 27.66
C ALA A 29 -15.36 -36.19 28.87
N GLY A 30 -15.03 -35.71 30.08
CA GLY A 30 -15.64 -36.15 31.34
C GLY A 30 -15.09 -35.40 32.58
N PRO A 31 -15.92 -35.00 33.57
CA PRO A 31 -15.68 -33.83 34.42
C PRO A 31 -15.28 -34.17 35.88
N ALA A 32 -14.75 -33.19 36.62
CA ALA A 32 -14.81 -33.18 38.09
C ALA A 32 -14.75 -31.76 38.68
N ALA A 33 -15.71 -31.46 39.54
CA ALA A 33 -15.86 -30.25 40.33
C ALA A 33 -15.10 -30.33 41.67
N GLY A 34 -14.77 -29.18 42.27
CA GLY A 34 -14.39 -29.07 43.68
C GLY A 34 -13.56 -27.82 44.04
N SER A 35 -14.20 -26.80 44.61
CA SER A 35 -13.58 -25.71 45.41
C SER A 35 -13.56 -26.10 46.90
N PRO A 36 -13.23 -25.24 47.90
CA PRO A 36 -12.29 -24.10 48.03
C PRO A 36 -11.42 -24.17 49.33
N SER A 37 -10.40 -23.30 49.49
CA SER A 37 -9.95 -22.65 50.76
C SER A 37 -8.53 -22.04 50.59
N ALA A 38 -8.35 -20.72 50.67
CA ALA A 38 -7.98 -19.92 51.86
C ALA A 38 -6.53 -20.12 52.37
N GLY A 39 -5.75 -19.04 52.48
CA GLY A 39 -4.54 -19.04 53.32
C GLY A 39 -3.43 -18.04 52.98
N PHE A 40 -3.50 -16.86 53.60
CA PHE A 40 -2.44 -15.94 54.05
C PHE A 40 -0.97 -16.41 54.04
N GLY A 41 -0.04 -15.48 53.79
CA GLY A 41 1.30 -15.52 54.39
C GLY A 41 2.41 -14.84 53.58
N GLY A 42 3.01 -13.78 54.16
CA GLY A 42 4.06 -12.96 53.56
C GLY A 42 5.51 -13.50 53.65
N PRO A 43 6.53 -12.61 53.54
CA PRO A 43 7.84 -12.87 52.94
C PRO A 43 9.00 -13.14 53.95
N THR A 44 10.25 -13.16 53.42
CA THR A 44 11.59 -13.33 54.07
C THR A 44 12.11 -14.77 54.03
N GLY A 45 13.37 -15.12 53.74
CA GLY A 45 14.64 -14.44 53.50
C GLY A 45 15.68 -15.52 53.11
N PRO A 46 16.96 -15.16 52.87
CA PRO A 46 17.93 -15.97 52.12
C PRO A 46 18.94 -16.73 52.99
N SER A 47 19.78 -17.55 52.32
CA SER A 47 21.16 -17.98 52.63
C SER A 47 21.39 -19.50 52.80
N GLY A 48 22.42 -20.00 52.09
CA GLY A 48 22.94 -21.35 52.22
C GLY A 48 24.01 -21.66 51.15
N PRO A 49 25.31 -21.74 51.49
CA PRO A 49 26.41 -21.96 50.56
C PRO A 49 26.92 -23.41 50.55
N GLY A 50 27.63 -23.82 49.48
CA GLY A 50 28.42 -25.05 49.51
C GLY A 50 28.94 -25.51 48.15
N ALA A 51 30.24 -25.28 47.90
CA ALA A 51 31.05 -26.09 46.96
C ALA A 51 31.81 -27.16 47.76
N PRO A 52 32.29 -28.27 47.15
CA PRO A 52 33.72 -28.27 46.75
C PRO A 52 34.14 -29.20 45.58
N THR A 53 35.10 -28.67 44.79
CA THR A 53 36.35 -29.23 44.21
C THR A 53 36.44 -30.57 43.46
N GLY A 54 37.10 -30.51 42.29
CA GLY A 54 37.87 -31.59 41.64
C GLY A 54 38.93 -31.03 40.65
N PRO A 55 40.02 -31.74 40.34
CA PRO A 55 41.37 -31.14 40.21
C PRO A 55 42.08 -31.23 38.85
N GLY A 56 42.88 -30.19 38.52
CA GLY A 56 44.33 -30.33 38.23
C GLY A 56 44.91 -30.35 36.79
N ILE A 57 45.66 -29.26 36.47
CA ILE A 57 46.97 -29.10 35.75
C ILE A 57 47.07 -29.45 34.21
N PRO A 58 48.06 -28.95 33.41
CA PRO A 58 49.16 -27.99 33.65
C PRO A 58 49.50 -26.92 32.56
N THR A 59 50.42 -26.05 32.99
CA THR A 59 51.06 -24.81 32.48
C THR A 59 51.68 -24.78 31.08
N GLY A 60 51.74 -23.56 30.49
CA GLY A 60 52.65 -23.16 29.41
C GLY A 60 52.99 -21.64 29.45
N PRO A 61 54.15 -21.20 28.89
CA PRO A 61 54.96 -20.09 29.43
C PRO A 61 54.70 -18.71 28.79
N GLY A 62 55.04 -17.65 29.54
CA GLY A 62 54.75 -16.25 29.19
C GLY A 62 55.83 -15.48 28.44
N ALA A 63 55.44 -14.27 28.00
CA ALA A 63 56.22 -13.01 27.81
C ALA A 63 55.37 -12.05 26.92
N PRO A 64 55.71 -10.76 26.75
CA PRO A 64 56.16 -9.76 27.72
C PRO A 64 55.28 -8.48 27.68
N THR A 65 55.41 -7.67 28.72
CA THR A 65 54.81 -6.33 28.88
C THR A 65 55.33 -5.31 27.88
N GLY A 66 54.42 -4.57 27.23
CA GLY A 66 54.68 -3.34 26.48
C GLY A 66 53.62 -2.26 26.79
N PRO A 67 53.96 -0.96 26.73
CA PRO A 67 53.24 0.09 27.44
C PRO A 67 52.20 0.83 26.57
N GLY A 68 51.13 1.30 27.22
CA GLY A 68 50.42 2.52 26.80
C GLY A 68 49.30 2.34 25.77
N GLY A 69 48.08 2.14 26.26
CA GLY A 69 46.85 2.41 25.52
C GLY A 69 45.74 2.75 26.51
N ALA A 70 45.35 4.03 26.56
CA ALA A 70 44.29 4.51 27.44
C ALA A 70 42.94 3.83 27.11
N PRO A 71 42.07 3.55 28.12
CA PRO A 71 40.80 2.91 27.88
C PRO A 71 39.85 3.83 27.10
N VAL A 72 39.42 3.41 25.92
CA VAL A 72 38.33 4.05 25.17
C VAL A 72 37.01 3.70 25.85
N PRO A 73 36.25 4.67 26.38
CA PRO A 73 34.94 4.37 26.97
C PRO A 73 33.92 4.02 25.89
N LYS A 74 33.24 2.88 26.06
CA LYS A 74 32.05 2.50 25.29
C LYS A 74 30.97 3.57 25.46
N ARG A 75 30.82 4.43 24.46
CA ARG A 75 29.79 5.47 24.42
C ARG A 75 28.48 4.85 23.91
N ARG A 76 27.59 4.44 24.83
CA ARG A 76 26.15 4.30 24.55
C ARG A 76 25.67 5.66 24.01
N ARG A 77 25.36 5.74 22.71
CA ARG A 77 24.68 6.91 22.16
C ARG A 77 23.21 6.82 22.58
N LYS A 78 22.85 7.57 23.61
CA LYS A 78 21.46 7.96 23.87
C LYS A 78 21.03 8.88 22.74
N THR A 79 19.98 8.51 22.01
CA THR A 79 19.29 9.39 21.08
C THR A 79 18.67 10.51 21.90
N LEU A 80 19.23 11.71 21.77
CA LEU A 80 18.69 12.92 22.39
C LEU A 80 17.60 13.44 21.44
N ILE A 81 16.34 13.23 21.81
CA ILE A 81 15.21 13.90 21.17
C ILE A 81 15.36 15.38 21.51
N VAL A 82 15.71 16.19 20.52
CA VAL A 82 15.76 17.64 20.64
C VAL A 82 14.33 18.15 20.55
N VAL A 83 13.75 18.45 21.71
CA VAL A 83 12.52 19.24 21.82
C VAL A 83 12.89 20.69 21.51
N SER A 84 12.69 21.10 20.26
CA SER A 84 12.82 22.51 19.83
C SER A 84 11.53 23.27 20.12
N ALA A 85 11.40 23.73 21.36
CA ALA A 85 10.51 24.82 21.72
C ALA A 85 11.21 26.15 21.38
N ALA A 86 10.72 26.87 20.36
CA ALA A 86 11.08 28.26 20.12
C ALA A 86 9.81 29.11 20.15
N VAL A 87 9.50 29.59 21.36
CA VAL A 87 8.57 30.70 21.58
C VAL A 87 9.32 31.99 21.24
N ALA A 88 8.83 32.73 20.24
CA ALA A 88 9.18 34.12 20.04
C ALA A 88 7.88 34.93 19.88
N THR A 89 7.43 35.49 21.00
CA THR A 89 6.42 36.53 21.08
C THR A 89 6.96 37.82 20.46
N LEU A 90 6.32 38.30 19.39
CA LEU A 90 6.36 39.70 19.01
C LEU A 90 4.94 40.25 18.95
N LEU A 91 4.61 40.99 20.01
CA LEU A 91 3.47 41.89 20.10
C LEU A 91 3.68 43.05 19.13
N ILE A 92 2.83 43.18 18.12
CA ILE A 92 2.58 44.47 17.47
C ILE A 92 1.07 44.70 17.44
N ALA A 93 0.66 45.64 18.28
CA ALA A 93 -0.65 46.25 18.27
C ALA A 93 -0.83 47.08 16.99
N GLY A 94 -2.01 46.99 16.37
CA GLY A 94 -2.35 47.76 15.18
C GLY A 94 -3.83 47.67 14.85
N VAL A 95 -4.65 48.34 15.66
CA VAL A 95 -6.06 48.61 15.37
C VAL A 95 -6.11 49.82 14.42
N THR A 96 -6.77 49.69 13.28
CA THR A 96 -7.60 50.76 12.69
C THR A 96 -8.63 50.15 11.75
N ALA A 97 -9.90 50.34 12.09
CA ALA A 97 -11.04 50.22 11.21
C ALA A 97 -11.55 51.62 10.88
N LEU A 98 -12.12 51.77 9.66
CA LEU A 98 -13.08 52.76 9.12
C LEU A 98 -12.77 52.92 7.62
N ALA A 99 -13.67 53.10 6.66
CA ALA A 99 -15.11 52.88 6.49
C ALA A 99 -15.41 53.14 4.99
N VAL A 100 -16.51 52.55 4.52
CA VAL A 100 -17.12 52.63 3.18
C VAL A 100 -17.47 54.06 2.74
N ILE A 101 -17.30 54.42 1.45
CA ILE A 101 -18.23 55.24 0.64
C ILE A 101 -18.16 54.85 -0.86
N ASN A 102 -19.34 54.58 -1.45
CA ASN A 102 -19.62 54.44 -2.89
C ASN A 102 -19.49 55.76 -3.65
N GLY A 103 -19.13 55.73 -4.94
CA GLY A 103 -19.28 56.88 -5.84
C GLY A 103 -18.98 56.58 -7.31
N ASN A 104 -19.99 56.84 -8.15
CA ASN A 104 -20.15 56.55 -9.56
C ASN A 104 -19.15 57.17 -10.56
N ASP A 105 -19.10 56.52 -11.74
CA ASP A 105 -19.01 56.99 -13.13
C ASP A 105 -17.78 57.75 -13.67
N ASP A 106 -17.25 57.15 -14.73
CA ASP A 106 -17.06 57.69 -16.10
C ASP A 106 -15.64 57.96 -16.65
N LYS A 107 -15.41 57.29 -17.80
CA LYS A 107 -14.58 57.62 -19.00
C LYS A 107 -13.12 57.17 -19.12
N GLY A 108 -12.91 56.38 -20.20
CA GLY A 108 -11.70 56.29 -21.05
C GLY A 108 -10.60 55.40 -20.46
N ASP A 109 -9.90 54.52 -21.18
CA ASP A 109 -9.71 54.35 -22.61
C ASP A 109 -9.24 52.91 -22.90
N ARG A 110 -9.28 52.59 -24.18
CA ARG A 110 -9.02 51.30 -24.84
C ARG A 110 -7.69 50.61 -24.46
N ALA A 111 -7.73 49.29 -24.27
CA ALA A 111 -6.76 48.36 -24.83
C ALA A 111 -7.42 46.99 -25.08
N LYS A 112 -7.22 46.47 -26.30
CA LYS A 112 -7.86 45.30 -26.91
C LYS A 112 -7.31 43.97 -26.37
N THR A 113 -8.19 42.98 -26.22
CA THR A 113 -7.86 41.56 -26.48
C THR A 113 -9.11 40.82 -26.99
N ASP A 114 -9.04 40.38 -28.25
CA ASP A 114 -9.97 39.44 -28.89
C ASP A 114 -9.82 38.05 -28.28
N TYR A 115 -10.94 37.44 -27.87
CA TYR A 115 -11.12 35.98 -27.86
C TYR A 115 -12.64 35.67 -27.90
N ASP A 116 -13.24 35.79 -29.08
CA ASP A 116 -14.60 35.33 -29.35
C ASP A 116 -14.61 33.87 -29.84
N LYS A 117 -14.97 32.98 -28.92
CA LYS A 117 -16.12 32.06 -29.03
C LYS A 117 -16.43 31.48 -30.43
N MET A 118 -15.86 30.31 -30.75
CA MET A 118 -16.43 29.42 -31.78
C MET A 118 -17.40 28.43 -31.14
N THR A 119 -18.69 28.58 -31.49
CA THR A 119 -19.75 27.59 -31.27
C THR A 119 -20.19 27.08 -32.64
N HIS A 120 -20.01 25.78 -32.90
CA HIS A 120 -20.46 25.13 -34.13
C HIS A 120 -21.87 24.57 -33.95
N THR A 121 -22.78 24.99 -34.84
CA THR A 121 -24.12 24.42 -35.04
C THR A 121 -24.15 23.73 -36.43
N PRO A 122 -24.76 22.55 -36.59
CA PRO A 122 -24.69 21.75 -37.83
C PRO A 122 -25.82 22.11 -38.83
N PRO A 123 -25.66 21.84 -40.14
CA PRO A 123 -26.76 21.96 -41.08
C PRO A 123 -27.44 20.61 -41.37
N ASN A 124 -28.77 20.63 -41.42
CA ASN A 124 -29.62 19.57 -41.99
C ASN A 124 -30.21 20.06 -43.32
N GLY A 125 -30.32 19.18 -44.31
CA GLY A 125 -31.11 19.40 -45.53
C GLY A 125 -30.95 18.29 -46.57
N PRO A 126 -32.03 17.59 -46.99
CA PRO A 126 -31.97 16.40 -47.85
C PRO A 126 -32.33 16.70 -49.33
N SER A 127 -31.89 15.84 -50.25
CA SER A 127 -32.55 15.62 -51.56
C SER A 127 -32.15 14.27 -52.18
N THR A 128 -33.18 13.57 -52.64
CA THR A 128 -33.21 12.27 -53.32
C THR A 128 -33.04 12.39 -54.84
N ALA A 129 -32.37 11.43 -55.50
CA ALA A 129 -32.90 10.59 -56.59
C ALA A 129 -31.81 9.94 -57.49
N ASP A 130 -31.91 8.61 -57.57
CA ASP A 130 -31.82 7.72 -58.74
C ASP A 130 -30.51 7.35 -59.48
N SER A 131 -30.20 6.04 -59.31
CA SER A 131 -30.00 5.01 -60.34
C SER A 131 -28.68 4.94 -61.15
N LYS A 132 -27.92 3.86 -60.94
CA LYS A 132 -27.82 2.67 -61.83
C LYS A 132 -26.44 2.00 -61.76
N ALA A 133 -26.41 0.72 -61.36
CA ALA A 133 -25.25 -0.16 -61.46
C ALA A 133 -24.93 -0.53 -62.93
N PRO A 134 -23.69 -0.96 -63.23
CA PRO A 134 -23.49 -2.41 -63.36
C PRO A 134 -22.18 -2.93 -62.75
N GLY A 135 -22.21 -4.21 -62.40
CA GLY A 135 -21.15 -4.92 -61.70
C GLY A 135 -19.90 -5.22 -62.51
N GLY A 136 -18.86 -5.60 -61.77
CA GLY A 136 -17.61 -6.15 -62.25
C GLY A 136 -16.81 -6.60 -61.04
N GLY A 137 -16.75 -7.91 -60.80
CA GLY A 137 -15.98 -8.47 -59.69
C GLY A 137 -14.49 -8.24 -59.87
N SER A 138 -13.82 -7.99 -58.74
CA SER A 138 -12.41 -8.34 -58.56
C SER A 138 -12.18 -8.49 -57.06
N ALA A 139 -11.72 -9.67 -56.67
CA ALA A 139 -11.34 -10.03 -55.32
C ALA A 139 -10.35 -8.99 -54.77
N GLY A 140 -10.82 -8.16 -53.84
CA GLY A 140 -9.97 -7.35 -52.99
C GLY A 140 -9.46 -8.21 -51.85
N PRO A 141 -8.17 -8.12 -51.47
CA PRO A 141 -7.63 -8.94 -50.41
C PRO A 141 -8.40 -8.67 -49.11
N ASP A 142 -8.78 -9.76 -48.47
CA ASP A 142 -9.24 -9.86 -47.10
C ASP A 142 -8.47 -8.84 -46.23
N PRO A 143 -9.11 -7.96 -45.45
CA PRO A 143 -8.38 -7.17 -44.48
C PRO A 143 -7.86 -8.17 -43.46
N SER A 144 -6.63 -8.64 -43.67
CA SER A 144 -5.82 -9.30 -42.68
C SER A 144 -6.00 -8.51 -41.40
N ALA A 145 -6.69 -9.11 -40.44
CA ALA A 145 -6.62 -8.72 -39.06
C ALA A 145 -5.17 -8.95 -38.66
N THR A 146 -4.32 -7.98 -38.97
CA THR A 146 -2.99 -7.85 -38.42
C THR A 146 -3.25 -7.64 -36.94
N LYS A 147 -3.26 -8.76 -36.21
CA LYS A 147 -3.00 -8.77 -34.78
C LYS A 147 -1.79 -7.88 -34.62
N LEU A 148 -1.97 -6.69 -34.04
CA LEU A 148 -0.85 -5.91 -33.53
C LEU A 148 -0.21 -6.85 -32.49
N GLU A 149 0.77 -7.62 -32.93
CA GLU A 149 1.74 -8.23 -32.06
C GLU A 149 2.25 -7.06 -31.21
N ALA A 150 2.13 -7.17 -29.90
CA ALA A 150 2.61 -6.13 -29.01
C ALA A 150 4.12 -6.06 -29.19
N THR A 151 4.58 -5.13 -30.03
CA THR A 151 5.99 -4.95 -30.35
C THR A 151 6.64 -4.21 -29.20
N GLY A 152 7.22 -4.96 -28.26
CA GLY A 152 8.01 -4.45 -27.15
C GLY A 152 9.01 -5.50 -26.67
N ASP A 153 10.02 -5.05 -25.94
CA ASP A 153 11.12 -5.88 -25.45
C ASP A 153 10.77 -6.55 -24.11
N VAL A 154 9.78 -6.03 -23.37
CA VAL A 154 9.28 -6.68 -22.14
C VAL A 154 8.67 -8.04 -22.50
N PRO A 155 9.12 -9.16 -21.91
CA PRO A 155 8.52 -10.45 -22.23
C PRO A 155 7.08 -10.57 -21.71
N THR A 156 6.23 -11.28 -22.44
CA THR A 156 4.78 -11.34 -22.18
C THR A 156 4.42 -11.86 -20.80
N GLU A 157 5.23 -12.75 -20.24
CA GLU A 157 5.08 -13.36 -18.92
C GLU A 157 5.32 -12.39 -17.76
N TYR A 158 5.96 -11.25 -18.01
CA TYR A 158 6.13 -10.19 -17.02
C TYR A 158 4.93 -9.23 -16.96
N LEU A 159 4.09 -9.20 -17.99
CA LEU A 159 3.04 -8.19 -18.11
C LEU A 159 1.96 -8.34 -17.03
N GLY A 160 1.38 -7.20 -16.65
CA GLY A 160 0.31 -7.12 -15.66
C GLY A 160 0.78 -6.59 -14.32
N ALA A 161 -0.04 -6.77 -13.30
CA ALA A 161 0.22 -6.26 -11.96
C ALA A 161 0.77 -7.33 -11.04
N TRP A 162 1.76 -6.94 -10.25
CA TRP A 162 2.46 -7.78 -9.30
C TRP A 162 2.54 -7.06 -7.97
N GLU A 163 2.26 -7.75 -6.87
CA GLU A 163 2.29 -7.17 -5.53
C GLU A 163 2.89 -8.13 -4.52
N GLY A 164 3.64 -7.59 -3.56
CA GLY A 164 4.21 -8.36 -2.47
C GLY A 164 4.78 -7.47 -1.39
N GLU A 165 5.18 -8.11 -0.30
CA GLU A 165 5.76 -7.43 0.86
C GLU A 165 7.27 -7.31 0.69
N ILE A 166 7.81 -6.12 0.97
CA ILE A 166 9.24 -5.86 0.95
C ILE A 166 9.88 -6.49 2.19
N LYS A 167 11.02 -7.12 1.98
CA LYS A 167 11.92 -7.59 3.01
C LYS A 167 13.21 -6.78 2.97
N GLU A 168 13.78 -6.57 4.15
CA GLU A 168 15.12 -6.02 4.34
C GLU A 168 15.94 -7.06 5.07
N SER A 169 17.07 -7.47 4.49
CA SER A 169 17.91 -8.56 5.04
C SER A 169 17.10 -9.82 5.38
N GLY A 170 16.13 -10.18 4.53
CA GLY A 170 15.25 -11.34 4.69
C GLY A 170 14.11 -11.17 5.71
N SER A 171 14.05 -10.06 6.44
CA SER A 171 13.00 -9.77 7.42
C SER A 171 11.87 -8.95 6.81
N SER A 172 10.62 -9.32 7.08
CA SER A 172 9.43 -8.57 6.67
C SER A 172 9.46 -7.14 7.22
N THR A 173 9.20 -6.17 6.35
CA THR A 173 9.15 -4.74 6.73
C THR A 173 7.72 -4.24 6.94
N GLY A 174 6.71 -5.02 6.56
CA GLY A 174 5.32 -4.55 6.48
C GLY A 174 5.02 -3.63 5.29
N LYS A 175 6.04 -3.19 4.55
CA LYS A 175 5.88 -2.34 3.36
C LYS A 175 5.38 -3.17 2.18
N ILE A 176 4.48 -2.60 1.40
CA ILE A 176 3.92 -3.23 0.20
C ILE A 176 4.57 -2.61 -1.02
N ARG A 177 5.11 -3.44 -1.91
CA ARG A 177 5.55 -3.05 -3.26
C ARG A 177 4.57 -3.59 -4.27
N ARG A 178 4.18 -2.73 -5.21
CA ARG A 178 3.39 -3.10 -6.38
C ARG A 178 4.07 -2.60 -7.65
N VAL A 179 4.08 -3.44 -8.68
CA VAL A 179 4.65 -3.14 -10.00
C VAL A 179 3.62 -3.50 -11.08
N VAL A 180 3.25 -2.55 -11.93
CA VAL A 180 2.47 -2.81 -13.16
C VAL A 180 3.41 -2.76 -14.34
N LEU A 181 3.56 -3.87 -15.05
CA LEU A 181 4.38 -3.95 -16.25
C LEU A 181 3.51 -3.94 -17.51
N SER A 182 3.94 -3.12 -18.46
CA SER A 182 3.33 -2.95 -19.77
C SER A 182 4.35 -3.22 -20.88
N GLN A 183 3.87 -3.40 -22.10
CA GLN A 183 4.73 -3.62 -23.26
C GLN A 183 5.48 -2.35 -23.67
N GLY A 184 6.76 -2.47 -23.99
CA GLY A 184 7.56 -1.37 -24.53
C GLY A 184 9.00 -1.75 -24.82
N PRO A 185 9.71 -0.99 -25.68
CA PRO A 185 11.12 -1.22 -25.98
C PRO A 185 12.03 -0.71 -24.85
N VAL A 186 13.31 -1.13 -24.87
CA VAL A 186 14.34 -0.58 -23.98
C VAL A 186 14.40 0.95 -24.12
N GLY A 187 14.45 1.64 -22.97
CA GLY A 187 14.42 3.11 -22.86
C GLY A 187 13.02 3.71 -22.71
N ALA A 188 11.95 2.95 -22.96
CA ALA A 188 10.59 3.41 -22.72
C ALA A 188 10.18 3.25 -21.25
N PHE A 189 9.23 4.06 -20.79
CA PHE A 189 8.52 3.81 -19.54
C PHE A 189 7.64 2.57 -19.72
N VAL A 190 7.94 1.52 -18.96
CA VAL A 190 7.24 0.23 -19.04
C VAL A 190 6.60 -0.18 -17.73
N ALA A 191 6.98 0.48 -16.63
CA ALA A 191 6.48 0.14 -15.30
C ALA A 191 5.87 1.36 -14.60
N GLU A 192 4.74 1.14 -13.94
CA GLU A 192 4.27 1.98 -12.85
C GLU A 192 4.52 1.23 -11.55
N THR A 193 5.17 1.88 -10.60
CA THR A 193 5.52 1.28 -9.33
C THR A 193 4.87 2.04 -8.18
N LEU A 194 4.57 1.31 -7.11
CA LEU A 194 3.94 1.85 -5.91
C LEU A 194 4.58 1.19 -4.69
N THR A 195 4.95 2.01 -3.71
CA THR A 195 5.40 1.55 -2.40
C THR A 195 4.51 2.16 -1.33
N SER A 196 3.92 1.32 -0.47
CA SER A 196 3.17 1.76 0.70
C SER A 196 3.90 1.35 1.96
N ASP A 197 4.21 2.32 2.80
CA ASP A 197 4.71 2.16 4.17
C ASP A 197 3.61 2.60 5.17
N SER A 198 3.89 2.50 6.45
CA SER A 198 3.09 3.01 7.56
C SER A 198 2.95 4.53 7.55
N ASP A 199 3.97 5.27 7.10
CA ASP A 199 4.04 6.73 7.17
C ASP A 199 4.22 7.41 5.80
N SER A 200 4.40 6.63 4.74
CA SER A 200 4.62 7.13 3.38
C SER A 200 3.93 6.28 2.31
N PHE A 201 3.61 6.92 1.19
CA PHE A 201 3.08 6.29 0.00
C PHE A 201 3.72 6.95 -1.23
N CYS A 202 4.40 6.14 -2.02
CA CYS A 202 5.18 6.56 -3.18
C CYS A 202 4.63 5.90 -4.44
N GLN A 203 4.51 6.66 -5.51
CA GLN A 203 4.29 6.12 -6.86
C GLN A 203 5.32 6.70 -7.80
N ASP A 204 5.89 5.84 -8.63
CA ASP A 204 6.98 6.16 -9.54
C ASP A 204 6.73 5.52 -10.91
N SER A 205 7.29 6.12 -11.96
CA SER A 205 7.33 5.51 -13.28
C SER A 205 8.75 5.04 -13.61
N ALA A 206 8.88 3.84 -14.15
CA ALA A 206 10.17 3.20 -14.42
C ALA A 206 10.41 2.92 -15.90
N LYS A 207 11.64 3.18 -16.35
CA LYS A 207 12.09 2.85 -17.70
C LYS A 207 12.68 1.46 -17.78
N LEU A 208 12.50 0.80 -18.92
CA LEU A 208 13.19 -0.43 -19.23
C LEU A 208 14.66 -0.15 -19.56
N LYS A 209 15.59 -0.83 -18.88
CA LYS A 209 17.04 -0.73 -19.12
C LYS A 209 17.57 -1.95 -19.88
N SER A 210 17.06 -3.13 -19.58
CA SER A 210 17.35 -4.39 -20.27
C SER A 210 16.20 -5.38 -20.08
N ALA A 211 16.00 -6.24 -21.07
CA ALA A 211 15.06 -7.36 -21.04
C ALA A 211 15.75 -8.69 -21.41
N ASP A 212 17.01 -8.85 -21.02
CA ASP A 212 17.78 -10.08 -21.27
C ASP A 212 17.34 -11.22 -20.33
N SER A 213 18.27 -11.85 -19.61
CA SER A 213 17.96 -12.91 -18.64
C SER A 213 17.19 -12.43 -17.39
N LEU A 214 17.18 -11.12 -17.15
CA LEU A 214 16.50 -10.42 -16.07
C LEU A 214 15.89 -9.15 -16.66
N LEU A 215 14.71 -8.75 -16.16
CA LEU A 215 14.16 -7.44 -16.49
C LEU A 215 14.82 -6.41 -15.56
N LEU A 216 15.48 -5.43 -16.15
CA LEU A 216 16.10 -4.32 -15.43
C LEU A 216 15.27 -3.07 -15.68
N ILE A 217 14.73 -2.46 -14.63
CA ILE A 217 14.02 -1.20 -14.73
C ILE A 217 14.64 -0.17 -13.78
N GLU A 218 14.44 1.11 -14.06
CA GLU A 218 14.97 2.22 -13.25
C GLU A 218 13.84 3.21 -13.00
N ASP A 219 13.53 3.45 -11.71
CA ASP A 219 12.58 4.50 -11.31
C ASP A 219 13.22 5.87 -11.56
N GLU A 220 12.60 6.68 -12.42
CA GLU A 220 13.16 7.97 -12.89
C GLU A 220 12.50 9.18 -12.24
N GLU A 221 11.21 9.09 -11.96
CA GLU A 221 10.42 10.19 -11.41
C GLU A 221 9.43 9.68 -10.37
N VAL A 222 9.35 10.40 -9.25
CA VAL A 222 8.31 10.23 -8.23
C VAL A 222 7.06 10.98 -8.69
N ALA A 223 6.07 10.26 -9.19
CA ALA A 223 4.80 10.81 -9.65
C ALA A 223 3.87 11.21 -8.48
N THR A 224 3.93 10.50 -7.36
CA THR A 224 3.15 10.83 -6.16
C THR A 224 3.94 10.51 -4.90
N SER A 225 3.92 11.46 -3.96
CA SER A 225 4.56 11.37 -2.65
C SER A 225 3.56 11.84 -1.60
N ILE A 226 3.20 10.95 -0.67
CA ILE A 226 2.32 11.27 0.46
C ILE A 226 2.98 10.77 1.74
N PRO A 227 3.41 11.63 2.67
CA PRO A 227 3.41 13.10 2.61
C PRO A 227 4.22 13.66 1.45
N GLU A 228 3.99 14.92 1.07
CA GLU A 228 4.82 15.60 0.06
C GLU A 228 6.30 15.52 0.45
N ASP A 229 7.17 15.34 -0.55
CA ASP A 229 8.63 15.23 -0.40
C ASP A 229 9.14 14.10 0.52
N SER A 230 8.29 13.16 0.93
CA SER A 230 8.71 12.00 1.75
C SER A 230 9.39 10.87 0.95
N CYS A 231 9.12 10.80 -0.35
CA CYS A 231 9.58 9.73 -1.22
C CYS A 231 10.87 10.06 -1.98
N SER A 232 11.64 9.02 -2.26
CA SER A 232 12.76 9.02 -3.19
C SER A 232 12.67 7.79 -4.08
N THR A 233 13.13 7.87 -5.32
CA THR A 233 13.16 6.71 -6.22
C THR A 233 14.06 5.61 -5.64
N VAL A 234 13.68 4.35 -5.86
CA VAL A 234 14.52 3.20 -5.46
C VAL A 234 15.68 2.96 -6.43
N GLY A 235 15.74 3.72 -7.53
CA GLY A 235 16.74 3.62 -8.58
C GLY A 235 16.59 2.35 -9.42
N GLU A 236 17.73 1.77 -9.80
CA GLU A 236 17.79 0.56 -10.62
C GLU A 236 17.40 -0.69 -9.80
N GLN A 237 16.49 -1.49 -10.36
CA GLN A 237 15.87 -2.64 -9.71
C GLN A 237 15.72 -3.79 -10.72
N THR A 238 15.84 -5.02 -10.22
CA THR A 238 15.79 -6.24 -11.03
C THR A 238 14.49 -6.99 -10.79
N LEU A 239 13.94 -7.58 -11.86
CA LEU A 239 12.79 -8.47 -11.80
C LEU A 239 13.08 -9.77 -12.53
N ARG A 240 12.69 -10.89 -11.91
CA ARG A 240 12.86 -12.23 -12.46
C ARG A 240 11.61 -13.06 -12.25
N ILE A 241 11.01 -13.50 -13.35
CA ILE A 241 9.88 -14.41 -13.29
C ILE A 241 10.34 -15.79 -12.77
N GLY A 242 9.61 -16.32 -11.80
CA GLY A 242 9.79 -17.66 -11.26
C GLY A 242 8.96 -18.68 -12.02
N ASN A 243 9.41 -19.94 -12.02
CA ASN A 243 8.66 -21.06 -12.60
C ASN A 243 7.35 -21.36 -11.83
N ASP A 244 7.19 -20.78 -10.64
CA ASP A 244 6.00 -20.88 -9.78
C ASP A 244 4.98 -19.77 -10.07
N GLY A 245 5.22 -18.93 -11.08
CA GLY A 245 4.35 -17.82 -11.43
C GLY A 245 4.44 -16.63 -10.48
N THR A 246 5.52 -16.54 -9.69
CA THR A 246 5.86 -15.34 -8.91
C THR A 246 6.89 -14.48 -9.61
N LEU A 247 7.01 -13.22 -9.21
CA LEU A 247 8.02 -12.29 -9.70
C LEU A 247 8.96 -11.92 -8.55
N ALA A 248 10.20 -12.39 -8.62
CA ALA A 248 11.23 -11.97 -7.68
C ALA A 248 11.67 -10.55 -8.03
N TRP A 249 11.64 -9.66 -7.04
CA TRP A 249 12.05 -8.27 -7.16
C TRP A 249 13.18 -7.98 -6.17
N SER A 250 14.15 -7.18 -6.57
CA SER A 250 15.15 -6.62 -5.65
C SER A 250 15.71 -5.29 -6.15
N THR A 251 16.19 -4.46 -5.23
CA THR A 251 17.14 -3.41 -5.57
C THR A 251 18.45 -4.01 -6.05
N THR A 252 19.20 -3.28 -6.86
CA THR A 252 20.49 -3.75 -7.41
C THR A 252 21.57 -3.95 -6.37
N ASP A 253 21.51 -3.20 -5.27
CA ASP A 253 22.39 -3.36 -4.11
C ASP A 253 21.98 -4.54 -3.18
N GLY A 254 20.82 -5.16 -3.44
CA GLY A 254 20.26 -6.25 -2.65
C GLY A 254 19.80 -5.87 -1.25
N SER A 255 19.68 -4.57 -0.94
CA SER A 255 19.21 -4.11 0.38
C SER A 255 17.75 -4.46 0.62
N TYR A 256 16.92 -4.41 -0.43
CA TYR A 256 15.51 -4.77 -0.40
C TYR A 256 15.17 -5.84 -1.42
N GLU A 257 14.30 -6.76 -1.02
CA GLU A 257 13.80 -7.83 -1.88
C GLU A 257 12.31 -8.08 -1.64
N ALA A 258 11.62 -8.67 -2.61
CA ALA A 258 10.23 -9.09 -2.46
C ALA A 258 9.94 -10.27 -3.38
N THR A 259 9.00 -11.11 -2.96
CA THR A 259 8.36 -12.10 -3.83
C THR A 259 6.98 -11.58 -4.18
N LEU A 260 6.83 -11.04 -5.38
CA LEU A 260 5.59 -10.46 -5.86
C LEU A 260 4.71 -11.55 -6.49
N ARG A 261 3.40 -11.46 -6.29
CA ARG A 261 2.40 -12.35 -6.85
C ARG A 261 1.50 -11.56 -7.81
N PRO A 262 0.86 -12.21 -8.79
CA PRO A 262 -0.15 -11.55 -9.62
C PRO A 262 -1.20 -10.88 -8.73
N SER A 263 -1.46 -9.59 -8.97
CA SER A 263 -2.37 -8.74 -8.20
C SER A 263 -3.52 -8.26 -9.08
N LYS A 264 -4.63 -7.87 -8.45
CA LYS A 264 -5.81 -7.37 -9.18
C LYS A 264 -5.46 -6.16 -10.06
N THR A 265 -6.04 -6.17 -11.25
CA THR A 265 -6.03 -5.07 -12.21
C THR A 265 -7.46 -4.55 -12.43
N GLY A 266 -7.58 -3.27 -12.84
CA GLY A 266 -8.87 -2.65 -13.18
C GLY A 266 -9.35 -1.59 -12.19
N GLY A 267 -10.40 -0.86 -12.57
CA GLY A 267 -10.84 0.36 -11.88
C GLY A 267 -11.78 0.18 -10.68
N LYS A 268 -12.18 -1.05 -10.35
CA LYS A 268 -13.08 -1.34 -9.21
C LYS A 268 -12.63 -2.54 -8.35
N PRO A 269 -11.39 -2.52 -7.83
CA PRO A 269 -10.82 -3.61 -7.03
C PRO A 269 -11.35 -3.69 -5.59
N ILE A 270 -11.99 -2.65 -5.05
CA ILE A 270 -12.39 -2.60 -3.64
C ILE A 270 -13.58 -3.53 -3.39
N PRO A 271 -13.48 -4.48 -2.45
CA PRO A 271 -14.62 -5.31 -2.09
C PRO A 271 -15.78 -4.48 -1.51
N SER A 272 -17.02 -4.82 -1.88
CA SER A 272 -18.20 -4.06 -1.46
C SER A 272 -18.38 -3.85 0.05
N PRO A 273 -17.92 -4.74 0.97
CA PRO A 273 -18.03 -4.50 2.40
C PRO A 273 -17.20 -3.32 2.92
N TYR A 274 -16.25 -2.79 2.12
CA TYR A 274 -15.46 -1.62 2.51
C TYR A 274 -16.04 -0.30 1.99
N VAL A 275 -16.87 -0.33 0.95
CA VAL A 275 -17.44 0.87 0.32
C VAL A 275 -18.57 1.41 1.20
N GLY A 276 -18.54 2.70 1.52
CA GLY A 276 -19.53 3.36 2.37
C GLY A 276 -18.92 4.46 3.24
N THR A 277 -19.72 4.98 4.18
CA THR A 277 -19.25 5.97 5.16
C THR A 277 -19.08 5.32 6.53
N TRP A 278 -17.91 5.55 7.13
CA TRP A 278 -17.43 4.89 8.33
C TRP A 278 -17.03 5.91 9.39
N LEU A 279 -17.34 5.64 10.65
CA LEU A 279 -17.00 6.50 11.78
C LEU A 279 -16.29 5.72 12.88
N ALA A 280 -15.09 6.17 13.22
CA ALA A 280 -14.42 5.86 14.47
C ALA A 280 -14.73 6.96 15.49
N LYS A 281 -15.17 6.55 16.69
CA LYS A 281 -15.23 7.40 17.88
C LYS A 281 -14.01 7.13 18.75
N ASP A 282 -13.66 8.13 19.57
CA ASP A 282 -12.46 8.13 20.40
C ASP A 282 -11.23 7.69 19.61
N ALA A 283 -11.10 8.27 18.41
CA ALA A 283 -10.25 7.77 17.35
C ALA A 283 -8.79 7.66 17.83
N PHE A 284 -8.26 6.44 17.76
CA PHE A 284 -6.91 6.08 18.15
C PHE A 284 -6.56 6.50 19.59
N GLY A 285 -7.45 6.17 20.52
CA GLY A 285 -7.27 6.40 21.95
C GLY A 285 -7.48 7.85 22.41
N LYS A 286 -7.81 8.76 21.49
CA LYS A 286 -8.03 10.18 21.82
C LYS A 286 -9.50 10.44 22.20
N PRO A 287 -9.81 10.76 23.47
CA PRO A 287 -11.19 10.98 23.88
C PRO A 287 -11.84 12.14 23.11
N ASP A 288 -13.11 11.96 22.74
CA ASP A 288 -13.93 12.90 21.95
C ASP A 288 -13.39 13.18 20.53
N ALA A 289 -12.32 12.52 20.09
CA ALA A 289 -11.85 12.61 18.70
C ALA A 289 -12.65 11.65 17.82
N THR A 290 -12.99 12.08 16.61
CA THR A 290 -13.64 11.23 15.62
C THR A 290 -12.85 11.20 14.34
N LEU A 291 -12.89 10.05 13.65
CA LEU A 291 -12.41 9.93 12.28
C LEU A 291 -13.54 9.37 11.41
N LYS A 292 -14.05 10.21 10.52
CA LYS A 292 -15.01 9.82 9.48
C LYS A 292 -14.26 9.53 8.18
N LEU A 293 -14.55 8.40 7.55
CA LEU A 293 -14.03 8.01 6.25
C LEU A 293 -15.18 7.72 5.30
N THR A 294 -15.21 8.36 4.14
CA THR A 294 -16.08 7.97 3.03
C THR A 294 -15.22 7.24 2.00
N ILE A 295 -15.48 5.95 1.79
CA ILE A 295 -14.70 5.09 0.89
C ILE A 295 -15.56 4.78 -0.34
N GLU A 296 -15.05 5.14 -1.52
CA GLU A 296 -15.67 4.90 -2.81
C GLU A 296 -14.84 3.92 -3.64
N GLN A 297 -15.43 3.38 -4.72
CA GLN A 297 -14.67 2.56 -5.66
C GLN A 297 -13.64 3.39 -6.43
N GLY A 298 -12.45 2.83 -6.61
CA GLY A 298 -11.44 3.40 -7.49
C GLY A 298 -10.25 2.46 -7.67
N ALA A 299 -9.41 2.77 -8.66
CA ALA A 299 -8.25 1.95 -8.99
C ALA A 299 -7.19 2.00 -7.87
N ILE A 300 -6.37 0.95 -7.78
CA ILE A 300 -5.15 1.00 -6.95
C ILE A 300 -4.28 2.14 -7.46
N GLY A 301 -3.70 2.92 -6.55
CA GLY A 301 -2.91 4.10 -6.86
C GLY A 301 -3.72 5.37 -7.13
N THR A 302 -5.03 5.37 -6.85
CA THR A 302 -5.88 6.58 -6.97
C THR A 302 -6.54 6.93 -5.64
N VAL A 303 -6.96 8.19 -5.49
CA VAL A 303 -7.74 8.63 -4.33
C VAL A 303 -9.08 7.89 -4.31
N VAL A 304 -9.37 7.21 -3.21
CA VAL A 304 -10.61 6.44 -3.03
C VAL A 304 -11.34 6.77 -1.73
N ALA A 305 -10.70 7.50 -0.82
CA ALA A 305 -11.33 7.84 0.44
C ALA A 305 -11.09 9.28 0.85
N GLN A 306 -12.17 9.91 1.31
CA GLN A 306 -12.15 11.20 1.97
C GLN A 306 -12.20 11.00 3.48
N GLN A 307 -11.35 11.72 4.19
CA GLN A 307 -11.19 11.70 5.63
C GLN A 307 -11.63 13.04 6.22
N VAL A 308 -12.35 12.96 7.34
CA VAL A 308 -12.57 14.09 8.26
C VAL A 308 -12.22 13.63 9.68
N ALA A 309 -11.15 14.20 10.23
CA ALA A 309 -10.74 14.01 11.62
C ALA A 309 -11.17 15.23 12.44
N ASP A 310 -11.94 15.00 13.49
CA ASP A 310 -12.63 16.05 14.25
C ASP A 310 -12.38 15.89 15.75
N SER A 311 -12.30 17.02 16.46
CA SER A 311 -12.32 17.08 17.92
C SER A 311 -12.71 18.49 18.40
N LYS A 312 -12.74 18.71 19.71
CA LYS A 312 -12.88 20.07 20.29
C LYS A 312 -11.74 21.03 19.91
N LYS A 313 -10.59 20.52 19.44
CA LYS A 313 -9.37 21.30 19.18
C LYS A 313 -9.04 21.45 17.71
N TYR A 314 -9.52 20.55 16.86
CA TYR A 314 -9.16 20.51 15.45
C TYR A 314 -10.28 19.94 14.59
N HIS A 315 -10.27 20.35 13.32
CA HIS A 315 -11.02 19.79 12.21
C HIS A 315 -10.05 19.65 11.04
N CYS A 316 -9.78 18.44 10.57
CA CYS A 316 -8.81 18.16 9.53
C CYS A 316 -9.44 17.30 8.45
N GLU A 317 -9.36 17.76 7.21
CA GLU A 317 -9.81 17.08 6.01
C GLU A 317 -8.61 16.56 5.23
N GLY A 318 -8.79 15.43 4.55
CA GLY A 318 -7.76 14.88 3.68
C GLY A 318 -8.26 13.76 2.80
N ASP A 319 -7.45 13.41 1.83
CA ASP A 319 -7.69 12.32 0.90
C ASP A 319 -6.76 11.14 1.22
N ARG A 320 -7.19 9.93 0.85
CA ARG A 320 -6.37 8.72 0.94
C ARG A 320 -6.42 7.94 -0.35
N VAL A 321 -5.26 7.41 -0.73
CA VAL A 321 -5.03 6.62 -1.93
C VAL A 321 -5.15 5.14 -1.62
N LEU A 322 -5.73 4.37 -2.54
CA LEU A 322 -5.79 2.91 -2.43
C LEU A 322 -4.41 2.30 -2.69
N ALA A 323 -3.84 1.63 -1.70
CA ALA A 323 -2.55 0.95 -1.84
C ALA A 323 -2.70 -0.54 -2.21
N SER A 324 -3.60 -1.27 -1.55
CA SER A 324 -3.80 -2.71 -1.78
C SER A 324 -5.19 -3.17 -1.35
N VAL A 325 -5.64 -4.30 -1.92
CA VAL A 325 -6.85 -5.04 -1.53
C VAL A 325 -6.60 -6.53 -1.27
N GLU A 326 -5.33 -6.96 -1.23
CA GLU A 326 -4.97 -8.39 -1.20
C GLU A 326 -5.11 -8.99 0.21
N LYS A 327 -4.61 -8.28 1.24
CA LYS A 327 -4.67 -8.69 2.66
C LYS A 327 -5.52 -7.73 3.51
N GLY A 328 -6.68 -7.35 3.00
CA GLY A 328 -7.50 -6.28 3.56
C GLY A 328 -7.45 -5.03 2.68
N LEU A 329 -8.15 -3.96 3.08
CA LEU A 329 -8.11 -2.69 2.37
C LEU A 329 -7.01 -1.80 2.96
N VAL A 330 -5.94 -1.56 2.21
CA VAL A 330 -4.83 -0.70 2.64
C VAL A 330 -4.98 0.67 1.99
N LEU A 331 -5.08 1.71 2.83
CA LEU A 331 -5.12 3.11 2.42
C LEU A 331 -3.83 3.81 2.82
N SER A 332 -3.33 4.68 1.96
CA SER A 332 -2.14 5.53 2.19
C SER A 332 -2.28 6.39 3.45
N PRO A 333 -1.19 7.03 3.91
CA PRO A 333 -1.28 8.19 4.79
C PRO A 333 -2.24 9.22 4.24
N SER A 334 -2.79 10.07 5.10
CA SER A 334 -3.71 11.11 4.63
C SER A 334 -2.94 12.21 3.90
N LYS A 335 -3.28 12.46 2.64
CA LYS A 335 -2.91 13.69 1.95
C LYS A 335 -3.82 14.81 2.46
N PHE A 336 -3.27 15.71 3.26
CA PHE A 336 -4.03 16.79 3.87
C PHE A 336 -4.54 17.78 2.82
N THR A 337 -5.85 18.08 2.83
CA THR A 337 -6.48 19.02 1.89
C THR A 337 -6.88 20.33 2.57
N GLY A 338 -7.10 20.32 3.89
CA GLY A 338 -7.47 21.51 4.63
C GLY A 338 -7.85 21.23 6.08
N GLY A 339 -7.84 22.26 6.93
CA GLY A 339 -8.17 22.07 8.33
C GLY A 339 -7.88 23.25 9.23
N THR A 340 -8.45 23.23 10.42
CA THR A 340 -8.36 24.28 11.43
C THR A 340 -8.14 23.69 12.83
N PRO A 341 -7.13 24.15 13.58
CA PRO A 341 -6.02 24.97 13.13
C PRO A 341 -5.01 24.13 12.33
N LYS A 342 -4.43 24.71 11.26
CA LYS A 342 -3.56 23.97 10.31
C LYS A 342 -2.41 23.23 10.98
N ASN A 343 -1.82 23.78 12.03
CA ASN A 343 -0.67 23.21 12.73
C ASN A 343 -1.01 21.97 13.59
N LEU A 344 -2.29 21.66 13.78
CA LEU A 344 -2.74 20.43 14.44
C LEU A 344 -3.16 19.36 13.45
N CYS A 345 -3.13 19.67 12.15
CA CYS A 345 -3.39 18.73 11.09
C CYS A 345 -2.07 18.28 10.47
N GLY A 346 -1.97 16.99 10.20
CA GLY A 346 -0.79 16.40 9.58
C GLY A 346 -1.15 15.11 8.89
N PRO A 347 -0.22 14.56 8.10
CA PRO A 347 -0.40 13.25 7.50
C PRO A 347 -0.48 12.22 8.63
N GLY A 348 -1.67 11.65 8.84
CA GLY A 348 -1.82 10.46 9.68
C GLY A 348 -1.18 9.24 9.01
N THR A 349 -1.10 8.11 9.70
CA THR A 349 -0.53 6.86 9.15
C THR A 349 -1.42 6.20 8.11
N SER A 350 -0.85 5.27 7.34
CA SER A 350 -1.57 4.30 6.54
C SER A 350 -2.54 3.47 7.39
N LEU A 351 -3.65 3.05 6.78
CA LEU A 351 -4.69 2.27 7.46
C LEU A 351 -4.90 0.95 6.73
N THR A 352 -4.72 -0.15 7.45
CA THR A 352 -5.04 -1.50 6.95
C THR A 352 -6.33 -1.97 7.59
N PHE A 353 -7.41 -1.95 6.81
CA PHE A 353 -8.72 -2.38 7.29
C PHE A 353 -8.93 -3.88 7.08
N THR A 354 -9.45 -4.50 8.14
CA THR A 354 -10.13 -5.79 8.05
C THR A 354 -11.63 -5.58 8.19
N SER A 355 -12.42 -6.18 7.28
CA SER A 355 -13.87 -6.20 7.41
C SER A 355 -14.29 -7.16 8.52
N SER A 356 -15.19 -6.70 9.39
CA SER A 356 -15.82 -7.50 10.44
C SER A 356 -17.33 -7.53 10.24
N GLY A 357 -17.76 -7.96 9.06
CA GLY A 357 -19.17 -7.91 8.64
C GLY A 357 -19.46 -6.70 7.77
N HIS A 358 -20.74 -6.40 7.58
CA HIS A 358 -21.21 -5.35 6.66
C HIS A 358 -21.27 -3.96 7.29
N ASP A 359 -21.17 -3.88 8.62
CA ASP A 359 -21.38 -2.68 9.44
C ASP A 359 -20.15 -2.26 10.25
N LYS A 360 -19.05 -3.04 10.18
CA LYS A 360 -17.82 -2.75 10.94
C LYS A 360 -16.54 -2.97 10.12
N LEU A 361 -15.63 -2.02 10.23
CA LEU A 361 -14.22 -2.17 9.86
C LEU A 361 -13.34 -2.09 11.11
N ARG A 362 -12.20 -2.77 11.08
CA ARG A 362 -11.19 -2.71 12.14
C ARG A 362 -9.83 -2.33 11.59
N VAL A 363 -9.10 -1.54 12.35
CA VAL A 363 -7.69 -1.22 12.13
C VAL A 363 -6.94 -1.56 13.41
N GLU A 364 -5.86 -2.31 13.27
CA GLU A 364 -4.87 -2.50 14.32
C GLU A 364 -3.86 -1.36 14.27
N TYR A 365 -3.46 -0.84 15.44
CA TYR A 365 -2.51 0.24 15.55
C TYR A 365 -1.70 0.13 16.85
N ASP A 366 -0.48 0.62 16.84
CA ASP A 366 0.34 0.74 18.04
C ASP A 366 -0.04 2.03 18.79
N ASP A 367 -0.23 1.94 20.10
CA ASP A 367 -0.55 3.13 20.90
C ASP A 367 0.68 4.07 20.93
N PRO A 368 0.59 5.29 20.37
CA PRO A 368 1.73 6.20 20.35
C PRO A 368 2.14 6.70 21.75
N ASP A 369 1.25 6.58 22.74
CA ASP A 369 1.47 7.04 24.12
C ASP A 369 1.89 5.90 25.07
N ASP A 370 1.90 4.65 24.60
CA ASP A 370 2.39 3.49 25.34
C ASP A 370 3.64 2.90 24.69
N TYR A 371 4.68 2.67 25.48
CA TYR A 371 5.90 1.98 25.04
C TYR A 371 5.79 0.45 25.18
N SER A 372 4.60 -0.05 25.48
CA SER A 372 4.30 -1.47 25.45
C SER A 372 4.16 -1.96 24.01
N ASP A 373 4.52 -3.22 23.76
CA ASP A 373 4.28 -3.87 22.46
C ASP A 373 2.78 -4.27 22.30
N GLU A 374 1.85 -3.57 22.98
CA GLU A 374 0.43 -3.89 22.91
C GLU A 374 -0.21 -3.27 21.67
N THR A 375 -0.67 -4.13 20.77
CA THR A 375 -1.46 -3.73 19.61
C THR A 375 -2.89 -3.39 20.01
N MET A 376 -3.34 -2.18 19.69
CA MET A 376 -4.70 -1.70 19.93
C MET A 376 -5.57 -1.89 18.70
N THR A 377 -6.89 -1.90 18.88
CA THR A 377 -7.86 -2.02 17.79
C THR A 377 -8.82 -0.85 17.75
N GLN A 378 -8.81 -0.08 16.66
CA GLN A 378 -9.85 0.90 16.36
C GLN A 378 -10.98 0.21 15.59
N THR A 379 -12.21 0.39 16.06
CA THR A 379 -13.41 -0.02 15.30
C THR A 379 -14.04 1.20 14.62
N PHE A 380 -14.41 1.02 13.36
CA PHE A 380 -15.21 1.96 12.59
C PHE A 380 -16.61 1.36 12.38
N THR A 381 -17.64 2.15 12.64
CA THR A 381 -19.04 1.74 12.43
C THR A 381 -19.57 2.42 11.18
N ARG A 382 -20.35 1.69 10.38
CA ARG A 382 -21.00 2.23 9.20
C ARG A 382 -22.07 3.29 9.56
N LEU A 383 -22.20 4.33 8.76
CA LEU A 383 -23.19 5.41 8.93
C LEU A 383 -24.35 5.35 7.94
N ASP A 384 -24.18 4.70 6.79
CA ASP A 384 -25.13 4.64 5.68
C ASP A 384 -25.80 3.27 5.50
#